data_AF-A0A967CK85-F1
#
_entry.id   AF-A0A967CK85-F1
#
_cell.length_a   1.000
_cell.length_b   1.000
_cell.length_c   1.000
_cell.angle_alpha   90.00
_cell.angle_beta   90.00
_cell.angle_gamma   90.00
#
_symmetry.space_group_name_H-M   'P 1'
#
loop_
_entity.id
_entity.type
_entity.pdbx_description
1 polymer ?
#
loop_
_entity_poly.entity_id
_entity_poly.type
_entity_poly.pdbx_seq_one_letter_code
_entity_poly.pdbx_strand_id
1 'polypeptide(L)' 'MQYISTRGTAPHLRFEDAMLTGLARDGGLYVPQDIPQISRDEIKALRGLSYEEIAFRVMRPFIG' A
#
# COMPACT_ATOMS: atom_id res chain seq x y z
N MET A 1 -5.82 -5.27 3.64
CA MET A 1 -4.47 -4.77 3.98
C MET A 1 -4.64 -3.81 5.12
N GLN A 2 -3.79 -3.95 6.15
CA GLN A 2 -3.78 -3.06 7.30
C GLN A 2 -2.67 -2.02 7.14
N TYR A 3 -2.92 -0.83 7.65
CA TYR A 3 -2.00 0.28 7.71
C TYR A 3 -1.74 0.65 9.16
N ILE A 4 -0.47 0.85 9.49
CA ILE A 4 0.01 1.17 10.83
C ILE A 4 0.70 2.53 10.84
N SER A 5 0.67 3.21 11.97
CA SER A 5 1.46 4.43 12.14
C SER A 5 2.93 4.08 12.33
N THR A 6 3.81 4.87 11.71
CA THR A 6 5.27 4.83 11.95
C THR A 6 5.67 5.12 13.40
N ARG A 7 4.76 5.63 14.23
CA ARG A 7 4.97 5.84 15.68
C ARG A 7 4.32 4.77 16.56
N GLY A 8 3.58 3.83 15.96
CA GLY A 8 3.15 2.58 16.59
C GLY A 8 2.02 2.68 17.63
N THR A 9 1.43 3.85 17.83
CA THR A 9 0.40 4.04 18.88
C THR A 9 -0.98 4.39 18.32
N ALA A 10 -1.09 4.71 17.03
CA ALA A 10 -2.36 4.86 16.35
C ALA A 10 -3.04 3.50 16.07
N PRO A 11 -4.38 3.46 16.00
CA PRO A 11 -5.11 2.26 15.57
C PRO A 11 -4.68 1.77 14.19
N HIS A 12 -4.80 0.47 13.96
CA HIS A 12 -4.65 -0.10 12.63
C HIS A 12 -5.86 0.29 11.79
N LEU A 13 -5.60 0.71 10.55
CA LEU A 13 -6.63 1.18 9.62
C LEU A 13 -6.61 0.38 8.31
N ARG A 14 -7.74 0.33 7.61
CA ARG A 14 -7.73 -0.09 6.20
C ARG A 14 -7.15 1.02 5.33
N PHE A 15 -6.77 0.68 4.09
CA PHE A 15 -6.25 1.65 3.12
C PHE A 15 -7.15 2.89 2.97
N GLU A 16 -8.46 2.69 2.78
CA GLU A 16 -9.44 3.77 2.60
C GLU A 16 -9.45 4.72 3.81
N ASP A 17 -9.47 4.17 5.03
CA ASP A 17 -9.48 4.96 6.25
C ASP A 17 -8.15 5.71 6.45
N ALA A 18 -7.02 5.08 6.15
CA ALA A 18 -5.71 5.71 6.22
C ALA A 18 -5.58 6.87 5.21
N MET A 19 -6.07 6.68 3.98
CA MET A 19 -6.11 7.71 2.94
C MET A 19 -6.96 8.92 3.33
N LEU A 20 -8.14 8.70 3.90
CA LEU A 20 -9.05 9.76 4.33
C LEU A 20 -8.57 10.47 5.59
N THR A 21 -7.89 9.75 6.50
CA THR A 21 -7.33 10.32 7.73
C THR A 21 -6.12 11.20 7.44
N GLY A 22 -5.31 10.85 6.44
CA GLY A 22 -4.06 11.55 6.13
C GLY A 22 -2.99 11.27 7.17
N LEU A 23 -2.86 12.15 8.18
CA LEU A 23 -1.86 12.01 9.25
C LEU A 23 -2.40 11.13 10.39
N ALA A 24 -1.59 10.19 10.88
CA ALA A 24 -1.99 9.36 12.02
C ALA A 24 -2.21 10.20 13.28
N ARG A 25 -3.08 9.74 14.18
CA ARG A 25 -3.47 10.48 15.39
C ARG A 25 -2.30 10.74 16.36
N ASP A 26 -1.27 9.92 16.29
CA ASP A 26 -0.03 10.08 17.07
C ASP A 26 1.02 10.96 16.37
N GLY A 27 0.63 11.62 15.27
CA GLY A 27 1.50 12.46 14.44
C GLY A 27 2.47 11.67 13.56
N GLY A 28 2.31 10.34 13.45
CA GLY A 28 3.05 9.50 12.51
C GLY A 28 2.42 9.46 11.11
N LEU A 29 3.04 8.70 10.21
CA LEU A 29 2.54 8.45 8.86
C LEU A 29 1.99 7.02 8.78
N TYR A 30 0.92 6.81 8.03
CA TYR A 30 0.42 5.47 7.76
C TYR A 30 1.28 4.79 6.69
N VAL A 31 1.72 3.56 6.99
CA VAL A 31 2.42 2.66 6.08
C VAL A 31 1.74 1.29 6.10
N PRO A 32 1.80 0.48 5.04
CA PRO A 32 1.22 -0.87 5.08
C PRO A 32 1.94 -1.70 6.14
N GLN A 33 1.18 -2.52 6.87
CA GLN A 33 1.72 -3.39 7.90
C GLN A 33 2.75 -4.39 7.33
N ASP A 34 2.50 -4.87 6.11
CA ASP A 34 3.38 -5.77 5.36
C ASP A 34 3.60 -5.20 3.96
N ILE A 35 4.81 -5.37 3.41
CA ILE A 35 5.13 -4.98 2.03
C ILE A 35 4.82 -6.15 1.10
N PRO A 36 3.81 -6.05 0.20
CA PRO A 36 3.52 -7.08 -0.79
C PRO A 36 4.76 -7.39 -1.63
N GLN A 37 5.05 -8.68 -1.77
CA GLN A 37 6.16 -9.14 -2.60
C GLN A 37 5.64 -9.41 -4.01
N ILE A 38 6.37 -8.92 -5.01
CA ILE A 38 6.11 -9.20 -6.42
C ILE A 38 7.21 -10.14 -6.90
N SER A 39 6.83 -11.32 -7.39
CA SER A 39 7.78 -12.32 -7.87
C SER A 39 8.52 -11.86 -9.13
N ARG A 40 9.66 -12.50 -9.42
CA ARG A 40 10.43 -12.21 -10.64
C ARG A 40 9.62 -12.44 -11.91
N ASP A 41 8.74 -13.44 -11.92
CA ASP A 41 7.94 -13.74 -13.10
C ASP A 41 6.78 -12.75 -13.28
N GLU A 42 6.18 -12.27 -12.19
CA GLU A 42 5.23 -11.15 -12.24
C GLU A 42 5.90 -9.87 -12.76
N ILE A 43 7.13 -9.56 -12.31
CA ILE A 43 7.88 -8.40 -12.82
C ILE A 43 8.16 -8.54 -14.32
N LYS A 44 8.58 -9.72 -14.79
CA LYS A 44 8.80 -9.98 -16.24
C LYS A 44 7.51 -9.77 -17.02
N ALA A 45 6.36 -10.18 -16.47
CA ALA A 45 5.06 -10.03 -17.09
C ALA A 45 4.59 -8.57 -17.21
N LEU A 46 5.26 -7.61 -16.55
CA LEU A 46 4.99 -6.17 -16.72
C LEU A 46 5.58 -5.60 -18.02
N ARG A 47 6.51 -6.31 -18.68
CA ARG A 47 7.17 -5.81 -19.88
C ARG A 47 6.16 -5.63 -21.02
N GLY A 48 6.16 -4.45 -21.63
CA GLY A 48 5.33 -4.12 -22.79
C GLY A 48 3.89 -3.74 -22.44
N LEU A 49 3.53 -3.74 -21.16
CA LEU A 49 2.24 -3.20 -20.71
C LEU A 49 2.26 -1.67 -20.72
N SER A 50 1.07 -1.08 -20.79
CA SER A 50 0.91 0.36 -20.66
C SER A 50 1.19 0.81 -19.21
N TYR A 51 1.41 2.10 -19.02
CA TYR A 51 1.65 2.67 -17.70
C TYR A 51 0.48 2.38 -16.73
N GLU A 52 -0.75 2.52 -17.21
CA GLU A 52 -1.98 2.33 -16.43
C GLU A 52 -2.11 0.89 -15.94
N GLU A 53 -1.80 -0.07 -16.81
CA GLU A 53 -1.84 -1.49 -16.46
C GLU A 53 -0.75 -1.84 -15.43
N ILE A 54 0.45 -1.28 -15.58
CA ILE A 54 1.53 -1.45 -14.60
C ILE A 54 1.12 -0.84 -13.26
N ALA A 55 0.60 0.40 -13.26
CA ALA A 55 0.16 1.08 -12.05
C ALA A 55 -0.93 0.29 -11.32
N PHE A 56 -1.95 -0.19 -12.05
CA PHE A 56 -3.00 -1.02 -11.48
C PHE A 56 -2.44 -2.28 -10.80
N ARG A 57 -1.57 -3.03 -11.50
CA ARG A 57 -0.99 -4.28 -10.97
C ARG A 57 -0.10 -4.05 -9.75
N VAL A 58 0.67 -2.97 -9.74
CA VAL A 58 1.57 -2.63 -8.63
C VAL A 58 0.79 -2.10 -7.42
N MET A 59 -0.25 -1.29 -7.64
CA MET A 59 -1.01 -0.66 -6.55
C MET A 59 -2.04 -1.60 -5.93
N ARG A 60 -2.66 -2.50 -6.71
CA ARG A 60 -3.75 -3.38 -6.24
C ARG A 60 -3.44 -4.12 -4.93
N PRO A 61 -2.25 -4.73 -4.71
CA PRO A 61 -1.96 -5.44 -3.47
C PRO A 61 -1.97 -4.57 -2.20
N PHE A 62 -1.88 -3.24 -2.36
CA PHE A 62 -1.89 -2.28 -1.25
C PHE A 62 -3.31 -1.81 -0.87
N ILE A 63 -4.29 -1.95 -1.78
CA ILE A 63 -5.59 -1.24 -1.69
C ILE A 63 -6.73 -2.12 -1.10
N GLY A 64 -6.54 -3.43 -0.91
CA GLY A 64 -7.57 -4.36 -0.40
C GLY A 64 -7.30 -4.86 0.99
#